data_AF-N1ZPT8-F1
#
_entry.id   AF-N1ZPT8-F1
#
_cell.length_a   1.000
_cell.length_b   1.000
_cell.length_c   1.000
_cell.angle_alpha   90.00
_cell.angle_beta   90.00
_cell.angle_gamma   90.00
#
_symmetry.space_group_name_H-M   'P 1'
#
loop_
_entity.id
_entity.type
_entity.pdbx_description
1 polymer ?
#
loop_
_entity_poly.entity_id
_entity_poly.type
_entity_poly.pdbx_seq_one_letter_code
_entity_poly.pdbx_strand_id
1 'polypeptide(L)'
;MTSVVAISLSTGIVCGIWNFIAPIIGMLGWGGFGGCTAFFACPAGGGTKSLTKTLICIITGFILSSACVIAGNIFNTANSAIIASIFSAILSYVAVAVSKWNLWSYVPGIFFGCFTTFAAMGDFIYEGVLSCCNGINFVILPSLLLGVFVGFLCEQGANILRKIFNKEQNQNIDA
;
A
#
# COMPACT_ATOMS: atom_id res chain seq x y z
N MET A 1 -26.25 -11.02 -6.07
CA MET A 1 -24.79 -11.28 -6.26
C MET A 1 -24.10 -11.34 -4.90
N THR A 2 -23.22 -12.32 -4.62
CA THR A 2 -22.51 -12.39 -3.33
C THR A 2 -21.45 -11.28 -3.24
N SER A 3 -21.08 -10.87 -2.01
CA SER A 3 -20.10 -9.81 -1.79
C SER A 3 -18.74 -10.13 -2.41
N VAL A 4 -18.31 -11.40 -2.30
CA VAL A 4 -17.01 -11.87 -2.82
C VAL A 4 -16.95 -11.84 -4.35
N VAL A 5 -18.03 -12.20 -5.04
CA VAL A 5 -18.06 -12.17 -6.51
C VAL A 5 -18.07 -10.72 -7.02
N ALA A 6 -18.76 -9.82 -6.32
CA ALA A 6 -18.79 -8.40 -6.70
C ALA A 6 -17.41 -7.75 -6.56
N ILE A 7 -16.72 -8.01 -5.44
CA ILE A 7 -15.40 -7.46 -5.20
C ILE A 7 -14.33 -8.09 -6.09
N SER A 8 -14.41 -9.40 -6.39
CA SER A 8 -13.42 -10.05 -7.27
C SER A 8 -13.52 -9.55 -8.70
N LEU A 9 -14.73 -9.39 -9.25
CA LEU A 9 -14.94 -8.85 -10.60
C LEU A 9 -14.46 -7.40 -10.70
N SER A 10 -14.87 -6.56 -9.74
CA SER A 10 -14.43 -5.16 -9.67
C SER A 10 -12.91 -5.05 -9.57
N THR A 11 -12.30 -5.86 -8.69
CA THR A 11 -10.84 -5.88 -8.50
C THR A 11 -10.13 -6.31 -9.78
N GLY A 12 -10.59 -7.35 -10.46
CA GLY A 12 -9.97 -7.80 -11.72
C GLY A 12 -9.95 -6.70 -12.79
N ILE A 13 -11.06 -5.96 -12.95
CA ILE A 13 -11.17 -4.87 -13.92
C ILE A 13 -10.27 -3.69 -13.54
N VAL A 14 -10.42 -3.17 -12.31
CA VAL A 14 -9.71 -1.95 -11.88
C VAL A 14 -8.20 -2.21 -11.74
N CYS A 15 -7.79 -3.36 -11.20
CA CYS A 15 -6.37 -3.72 -11.13
C CYS A 15 -5.77 -4.03 -12.51
N GLY A 16 -6.55 -4.59 -13.44
CA GLY A 16 -6.12 -4.74 -14.84
C GLY A 16 -5.85 -3.40 -15.52
N ILE A 17 -6.74 -2.42 -15.33
CA ILE A 17 -6.56 -1.04 -15.80
C ILE A 17 -5.31 -0.42 -15.17
N TRP A 18 -5.12 -0.58 -13.85
CA TRP A 18 -3.93 -0.09 -13.18
C TRP A 18 -2.65 -0.66 -13.78
N ASN A 19 -2.58 -1.98 -14.01
CA ASN A 19 -1.39 -2.63 -14.54
C ASN A 19 -1.04 -2.16 -15.96
N PHE A 20 -2.05 -1.72 -16.73
CA PHE A 20 -1.84 -1.10 -18.04
C PHE A 20 -1.37 0.36 -17.94
N ILE A 21 -1.96 1.16 -17.03
CA ILE A 21 -1.67 2.60 -16.91
C ILE A 21 -0.35 2.86 -16.17
N ALA A 22 -0.05 2.10 -15.11
CA ALA A 22 1.11 2.28 -14.25
C ALA A 22 2.44 2.49 -15.00
N PRO A 23 2.83 1.65 -15.98
CA PRO A 23 4.07 1.87 -16.72
C PRO A 23 4.06 3.14 -17.58
N ILE A 24 2.89 3.56 -18.09
CA ILE A 24 2.76 4.77 -18.93
C ILE A 24 3.03 6.03 -18.11
N ILE A 25 2.64 6.03 -16.83
CA ILE A 25 2.83 7.16 -15.91
C ILE A 25 4.12 7.03 -15.06
N GLY A 26 4.99 6.06 -15.37
CA GLY A 26 6.25 5.84 -14.65
C GLY A 26 6.08 5.29 -13.23
N MET A 27 4.96 4.63 -12.93
CA MET A 27 4.67 4.00 -11.64
C MET A 27 4.93 2.50 -11.65
N LEU A 28 5.14 1.92 -10.47
CA LEU A 28 5.34 0.49 -10.30
C LEU A 28 3.99 -0.24 -10.28
N GLY A 29 3.73 -1.08 -11.29
CA GLY A 29 2.53 -1.90 -11.37
C GLY A 29 2.29 -2.68 -10.07
N TRP A 30 3.27 -3.49 -9.66
CA TRP A 30 3.25 -4.26 -8.41
C TRP A 30 3.20 -3.39 -7.14
N GLY A 31 3.74 -2.16 -7.19
CA GLY A 31 3.59 -1.19 -6.09
C GLY A 31 2.11 -0.86 -5.84
N GLY A 32 1.34 -0.65 -6.91
CA GLY A 32 -0.10 -0.44 -6.77
C GLY A 32 -0.88 -1.66 -6.29
N PHE A 33 -0.50 -2.88 -6.69
CA PHE A 33 -1.08 -4.11 -6.12
C PHE A 33 -0.81 -4.23 -4.61
N GLY A 34 0.39 -3.85 -4.17
CA GLY A 34 0.73 -3.75 -2.75
C GLY A 34 -0.18 -2.77 -2.00
N GLY A 35 -0.43 -1.60 -2.59
CA GLY A 35 -1.37 -0.61 -2.06
C GLY A 35 -2.83 -1.11 -1.99
N CYS A 36 -3.33 -1.77 -3.04
CA CYS A 36 -4.67 -2.39 -3.04
C CYS A 36 -4.80 -3.42 -1.91
N THR A 37 -3.79 -4.26 -1.76
CA THR A 37 -3.74 -5.31 -0.73
C THR A 37 -3.78 -4.70 0.67
N ALA A 38 -3.00 -3.66 0.90
CA ALA A 38 -2.99 -2.92 2.16
C ALA A 38 -4.33 -2.22 2.46
N PHE A 39 -5.07 -1.81 1.43
CA PHE A 39 -6.43 -1.27 1.60
C PHE A 39 -7.40 -2.35 2.07
N PHE A 40 -7.45 -3.50 1.38
CA PHE A 40 -8.36 -4.60 1.73
C PHE A 40 -8.05 -5.26 3.08
N ALA A 41 -6.79 -5.25 3.50
CA ALA A 41 -6.39 -5.77 4.80
C ALA A 41 -6.68 -4.80 5.97
N CYS A 42 -7.21 -3.60 5.70
CA CYS A 42 -7.52 -2.62 6.74
C CYS A 42 -8.77 -3.02 7.54
N PRO A 43 -8.70 -3.13 8.88
CA PRO A 43 -9.83 -3.59 9.70
C PRO A 43 -10.92 -2.53 9.92
N ALA A 44 -10.87 -1.38 9.24
CA ALA A 44 -11.77 -0.25 9.47
C ALA A 44 -13.13 -0.36 8.76
N GLY A 45 -13.47 -1.53 8.21
CA GLY A 45 -14.79 -1.82 7.65
C GLY A 45 -15.06 -1.21 6.26
N GLY A 46 -14.01 -0.93 5.49
CA GLY A 46 -14.09 -0.38 4.13
C GLY A 46 -14.18 1.15 4.07
N GLY A 47 -14.39 1.65 2.86
CA GLY A 47 -14.67 3.06 2.55
C GLY A 47 -13.56 4.05 2.93
N THR A 48 -13.96 5.30 3.16
CA THR A 48 -13.04 6.42 3.39
C THR A 48 -12.26 6.30 4.70
N LYS A 49 -12.81 5.63 5.72
CA LYS A 49 -12.10 5.37 6.98
C LYS A 49 -10.92 4.42 6.76
N SER A 50 -11.13 3.36 5.98
CA SER A 50 -10.06 2.42 5.62
C SER A 50 -9.02 3.09 4.73
N LEU A 51 -9.45 3.94 3.79
CA LEU A 51 -8.55 4.72 2.93
C LEU A 51 -7.59 5.58 3.76
N THR A 52 -8.13 6.46 4.61
CA THR A 52 -7.31 7.38 5.42
C THR A 52 -6.38 6.63 6.36
N LYS A 53 -6.88 5.59 7.06
CA LYS A 53 -6.07 4.78 7.96
C LYS A 53 -4.93 4.06 7.23
N THR A 54 -5.22 3.45 6.08
CA THR A 54 -4.20 2.75 5.28
C THR A 54 -3.14 3.71 4.75
N LEU A 55 -3.54 4.88 4.23
CA LEU A 55 -2.59 5.90 3.75
C LEU A 55 -1.65 6.36 4.86
N ILE A 56 -2.20 6.72 6.04
CA ILE A 56 -1.40 7.18 7.19
C ILE A 56 -0.41 6.09 7.62
N CYS A 57 -0.88 4.84 7.73
CA CYS A 57 -0.02 3.73 8.15
C CYS A 57 1.11 3.47 7.15
N ILE A 58 0.80 3.43 5.85
CA ILE A 58 1.81 3.26 4.79
C ILE A 58 2.86 4.37 4.81
N ILE A 59 2.42 5.64 4.89
CA ILE A 59 3.34 6.80 4.94
C ILE A 59 4.26 6.70 6.15
N THR A 60 3.72 6.27 7.30
CA THR A 60 4.51 6.08 8.52
C THR A 60 5.55 5.00 8.36
N GLY A 61 5.19 3.88 7.74
CA GLY A 61 6.13 2.81 7.42
C GLY A 61 7.24 3.27 6.46
N PHE A 62 6.88 4.01 5.44
CA PHE A 62 7.83 4.60 4.50
C PHE A 62 8.81 5.55 5.19
N ILE A 63 8.32 6.44 6.07
CA ILE A 63 9.19 7.36 6.83
C ILE A 63 10.14 6.58 7.74
N LEU A 64 9.61 5.59 8.46
CA LEU A 64 10.40 4.81 9.42
C LEU A 64 11.50 3.99 8.74
N SER A 65 11.16 3.31 7.64
CA SER A 65 12.14 2.57 6.84
C SER A 65 13.14 3.48 6.13
N SER A 66 12.71 4.64 5.61
CA SER A 66 13.61 5.65 5.03
C SER A 66 14.62 6.16 6.06
N ALA A 67 14.18 6.41 7.30
CA ALA A 67 15.08 6.78 8.39
C ALA A 67 16.10 5.68 8.70
N CYS A 68 15.68 4.40 8.68
CA CYS A 68 16.60 3.26 8.83
C CYS A 68 17.63 3.17 7.69
N VAL A 69 17.22 3.42 6.44
CA VAL A 69 18.13 3.43 5.27
C VAL A 69 19.17 4.53 5.41
N ILE A 70 18.74 5.76 5.75
CA ILE A 70 19.64 6.89 5.94
C ILE A 70 20.64 6.60 7.08
N ALA A 71 20.15 6.08 8.21
CA ALA A 71 21.01 5.73 9.33
C ALA A 71 22.02 4.63 8.95
N GLY A 72 21.58 3.58 8.23
CA GLY A 72 22.45 2.51 7.77
C GLY A 72 23.62 3.00 6.90
N ASN A 73 23.38 3.99 6.04
CA ASN A 73 24.42 4.58 5.19
C ASN A 73 25.46 5.40 5.98
N ILE A 74 25.08 6.00 7.11
CA ILE A 74 26.00 6.71 8.00
C ILE A 74 26.92 5.73 8.72
N PHE A 75 26.39 4.58 9.16
CA PHE A 75 27.12 3.57 9.92
C PHE A 75 27.86 2.54 9.04
N ASN A 76 28.25 2.87 7.81
CA ASN A 76 28.88 1.98 6.81
C ASN A 76 30.17 1.31 7.35
N THR A 77 30.00 0.20 8.07
CA THR A 77 31.02 -0.46 8.90
C THR A 77 30.94 -1.97 8.69
N ALA A 78 32.06 -2.68 8.92
CA ALA A 78 32.22 -4.13 8.76
C ALA A 78 31.23 -5.04 9.54
N ASN A 79 30.39 -4.48 10.44
CA ASN A 79 29.34 -5.18 11.20
C ASN A 79 27.91 -4.87 10.72
N SER A 80 27.72 -4.72 9.40
CA SER A 80 26.43 -4.32 8.79
C SER A 80 25.22 -5.15 9.23
N ALA A 81 25.40 -6.46 9.48
CA ALA A 81 24.32 -7.34 9.92
C ALA A 81 23.78 -7.04 11.33
N ILE A 82 24.68 -6.73 12.29
CA ILE A 82 24.29 -6.43 13.67
C ILE A 82 23.53 -5.09 13.71
N ILE A 83 24.04 -4.10 12.99
CA ILE A 83 23.44 -2.77 12.90
C ILE A 83 22.05 -2.86 12.25
N ALA A 84 21.92 -3.58 11.12
CA ALA A 84 20.63 -3.81 10.48
C ALA A 84 19.62 -4.52 11.40
N SER A 85 20.07 -5.49 12.21
CA SER A 85 19.23 -6.19 13.18
C SER A 85 18.71 -5.26 14.28
N ILE A 86 19.57 -4.37 14.81
CA ILE A 86 19.18 -3.37 15.81
C ILE A 86 18.14 -2.40 15.23
N PHE A 87 18.36 -1.86 14.02
CA PHE A 87 17.40 -0.97 13.38
C PHE A 87 16.06 -1.67 13.08
N SER A 88 16.09 -2.94 12.67
CA SER A 88 14.88 -3.74 12.46
C SER A 88 14.10 -3.95 13.75
N ALA A 89 14.78 -4.17 14.88
CA ALA A 89 14.17 -4.27 16.20
C ALA A 89 13.52 -2.95 16.63
N ILE A 90 14.24 -1.83 16.48
CA ILE A 90 13.72 -0.49 16.80
C ILE A 90 12.51 -0.16 15.92
N LEU A 91 12.60 -0.38 14.61
CA LEU A 91 11.52 -0.16 13.66
C LEU A 91 10.28 -0.98 14.03
N SER A 92 10.45 -2.26 14.34
CA SER A 92 9.35 -3.14 14.73
C SER A 92 8.69 -2.68 16.03
N TYR A 93 9.49 -2.27 17.02
CA TYR A 93 8.97 -1.70 18.26
C TYR A 93 8.16 -0.43 18.00
N VAL A 94 8.70 0.52 17.22
CA VAL A 94 8.01 1.79 16.91
C VAL A 94 6.72 1.53 16.13
N ALA A 95 6.72 0.64 15.14
CA ALA A 95 5.55 0.30 14.35
C ALA A 95 4.38 -0.22 15.22
N VAL A 96 4.70 -1.00 16.26
CA VAL A 96 3.69 -1.49 17.21
C VAL A 96 3.34 -0.43 18.26
N ALA A 97 4.32 0.30 18.80
CA ALA A 97 4.07 1.31 19.84
C ALA A 97 3.13 2.44 19.36
N VAL A 98 3.31 2.87 18.12
CA VAL A 98 2.49 3.92 17.48
C VAL A 98 1.04 3.44 17.24
N SER A 99 0.79 2.13 17.22
CA SER A 99 -0.55 1.55 17.01
C SER A 99 -1.54 1.82 18.14
N LYS A 100 -1.08 2.39 19.26
CA LYS A 100 -1.92 2.87 20.36
C LYS A 100 -2.92 3.94 19.89
N TRP A 101 -2.58 4.72 18.87
CA TRP A 101 -3.46 5.76 18.34
C TRP A 101 -4.42 5.20 17.28
N ASN A 102 -5.67 5.67 17.31
CA ASN A 102 -6.72 5.12 16.44
C ASN A 102 -6.41 5.23 14.95
N LEU A 103 -5.71 6.28 14.49
CA LEU A 103 -5.34 6.44 13.09
C LEU A 103 -4.20 5.50 12.65
N TRP A 104 -3.36 5.06 13.59
CA TRP A 104 -2.21 4.18 13.35
C TRP A 104 -2.44 2.73 13.77
N SER A 105 -3.64 2.38 14.20
CA SER A 105 -3.92 1.03 14.71
C SER A 105 -3.89 -0.07 13.65
N TYR A 106 -3.64 0.26 12.38
CA TYR A 106 -3.41 -0.71 11.31
C TYR A 106 -1.91 -1.00 11.13
N VAL A 107 -1.37 -1.77 12.07
CA VAL A 107 0.05 -2.20 12.09
C VAL A 107 0.51 -2.86 10.79
N PRO A 108 -0.27 -3.76 10.15
CA PRO A 108 0.14 -4.33 8.87
C PRO A 108 0.40 -3.27 7.79
N GLY A 109 -0.36 -2.17 7.78
CA GLY A 109 -0.14 -1.05 6.85
C GLY A 109 1.21 -0.35 7.05
N ILE A 110 1.65 -0.21 8.31
CA ILE A 110 2.97 0.34 8.63
C ILE A 110 4.06 -0.59 8.07
N PHE A 111 3.93 -1.89 8.31
CA PHE A 111 4.87 -2.87 7.77
C PHE A 111 4.86 -2.93 6.24
N PHE A 112 3.71 -2.77 5.57
CA PHE A 112 3.64 -2.65 4.10
C PHE A 112 4.50 -1.48 3.59
N GLY A 113 4.45 -0.32 4.24
CA GLY A 113 5.32 0.82 3.92
C GLY A 113 6.80 0.51 4.13
N CYS A 114 7.14 -0.23 5.20
CA CYS A 114 8.52 -0.62 5.47
C CYS A 114 9.07 -1.61 4.42
N PHE A 115 8.37 -2.73 4.20
CA PHE A 115 8.83 -3.79 3.31
C PHE A 115 8.94 -3.33 1.86
N THR A 116 8.03 -2.46 1.41
CA THR A 116 8.07 -1.94 0.03
C THR A 116 9.25 -0.99 -0.18
N THR A 117 9.58 -0.18 0.83
CA THR A 117 10.78 0.67 0.80
C THR A 117 12.05 -0.17 0.73
N PHE A 118 12.15 -1.22 1.54
CA PHE A 118 13.30 -2.14 1.51
C PHE A 118 13.36 -2.98 0.23
N ALA A 119 12.22 -3.43 -0.29
CA ALA A 119 12.15 -4.20 -1.53
C ALA A 119 12.52 -3.36 -2.77
N ALA A 120 12.28 -2.04 -2.72
CA ALA A 120 12.68 -1.12 -3.79
C ALA A 120 14.15 -0.67 -3.69
N MET A 121 14.92 -1.15 -2.71
CA MET A 121 16.36 -0.90 -2.62
C MET A 121 17.09 -1.73 -3.67
N GLY A 122 17.57 -1.09 -4.75
CA GLY A 122 18.37 -1.72 -5.82
C GLY A 122 17.74 -1.67 -7.21
N ASP A 123 16.42 -1.49 -7.32
CA ASP A 123 15.72 -1.35 -8.59
C ASP A 123 15.65 0.13 -8.99
N PHE A 124 16.77 0.65 -9.50
CA PHE A 124 16.87 2.01 -9.99
C PHE A 124 16.49 2.05 -11.48
N ILE A 125 15.25 2.39 -11.79
CA ILE A 125 14.80 2.60 -13.18
C ILE A 125 15.31 3.94 -13.75
N TYR A 126 15.70 4.89 -12.89
CA TYR A 126 16.17 6.21 -13.30
C TYR A 126 17.45 6.61 -12.55
N GLU A 127 18.60 6.37 -13.17
CA GLU A 127 19.92 6.69 -12.58
C GLU A 127 20.22 8.20 -12.48
N GLY A 128 19.41 9.08 -13.09
CA GLY A 128 19.75 10.51 -13.25
C GLY A 128 19.31 11.48 -12.13
N VAL A 129 18.31 11.14 -11.31
CA VAL A 129 17.74 12.08 -10.30
C VAL A 129 18.02 11.60 -8.86
N LEU A 130 18.58 10.40 -8.70
CA LEU A 130 18.58 9.66 -7.44
C LEU A 130 19.88 9.75 -6.62
N SER A 131 20.90 10.42 -7.16
CA SER A 131 22.18 10.63 -6.47
C SER A 131 22.07 11.46 -5.18
N CYS A 132 20.93 12.15 -4.97
CA CYS A 132 20.74 13.06 -3.84
C CYS A 132 20.26 12.36 -2.55
N CYS A 133 19.82 11.09 -2.62
CA CYS A 133 18.96 10.51 -1.58
C CYS A 133 19.37 9.13 -1.04
N ASN A 134 20.64 8.74 -1.17
CA ASN A 134 21.21 7.59 -0.47
C ASN A 134 20.43 6.26 -0.66
N GLY A 135 19.91 5.98 -1.87
CA GLY A 135 19.31 4.69 -2.22
C GLY A 135 17.81 4.51 -1.93
N ILE A 136 17.07 5.57 -1.57
CA ILE A 136 15.60 5.52 -1.41
C ILE A 136 14.91 5.73 -2.76
N ASN A 137 14.12 4.75 -3.23
CA ASN A 137 13.32 4.88 -4.44
C ASN A 137 12.01 5.64 -4.16
N PHE A 138 11.95 6.93 -4.49
CA PHE A 138 10.76 7.76 -4.26
C PHE A 138 9.55 7.40 -5.10
N VAL A 139 9.68 6.55 -6.13
CA VAL A 139 8.55 6.10 -6.96
C VAL A 139 7.68 5.07 -6.23
N ILE A 140 8.24 4.38 -5.21
CA ILE A 140 7.49 3.35 -4.47
C ILE A 140 6.32 3.93 -3.69
N LEU A 141 6.53 5.07 -3.02
CA LEU A 141 5.50 5.72 -2.21
C LEU A 141 4.28 6.13 -3.06
N PRO A 142 4.40 6.94 -4.13
CA PRO A 142 3.25 7.31 -4.95
C PRO A 142 2.60 6.08 -5.61
N SER A 143 3.38 5.07 -6.02
CA SER A 143 2.83 3.81 -6.54
C SER A 143 1.96 3.10 -5.49
N LEU A 144 2.42 3.03 -4.24
CA LEU A 144 1.65 2.43 -3.14
C LEU A 144 0.38 3.24 -2.83
N LEU A 145 0.50 4.56 -2.70
CA LEU A 145 -0.62 5.44 -2.38
C LEU A 145 -1.70 5.36 -3.47
N LEU A 146 -1.31 5.41 -4.75
CA LEU A 146 -2.23 5.20 -5.86
C LEU A 146 -2.85 3.80 -5.82
N GLY A 147 -2.09 2.77 -5.43
CA GLY A 147 -2.62 1.44 -5.16
C GLY A 147 -3.73 1.41 -4.09
N VAL A 148 -3.59 2.16 -3.00
CA VAL A 148 -4.65 2.29 -1.98
C VAL A 148 -5.90 2.90 -2.61
N PHE A 149 -5.75 3.92 -3.45
CA PHE A 149 -6.87 4.51 -4.19
C PHE A 149 -7.51 3.51 -5.16
N VAL A 150 -6.71 2.71 -5.88
CA VAL A 150 -7.21 1.62 -6.73
C VAL A 150 -8.04 0.64 -5.88
N GLY A 151 -7.58 0.27 -4.69
CA GLY A 151 -8.32 -0.60 -3.77
C GLY A 151 -9.67 0.00 -3.34
N PHE A 152 -9.69 1.31 -3.06
CA PHE A 152 -10.94 2.02 -2.79
C PHE A 152 -11.88 2.03 -4.00
N LEU A 153 -11.36 2.20 -5.22
CA LEU A 153 -12.16 2.11 -6.45
C LEU A 153 -12.72 0.71 -6.67
N CYS A 154 -11.96 -0.34 -6.34
CA CYS A 154 -12.45 -1.72 -6.40
C CYS A 154 -13.67 -1.91 -5.48
N GLU A 155 -13.63 -1.40 -4.24
CA GLU A 155 -14.76 -1.47 -3.31
C GLU A 155 -15.98 -0.71 -3.85
N GLN A 156 -15.76 0.49 -4.41
CA GLN A 156 -16.84 1.29 -4.99
C GLN A 156 -17.47 0.62 -6.22
N GLY A 157 -16.66 0.05 -7.11
CA GLY A 157 -17.16 -0.71 -8.25
C GLY A 157 -17.98 -1.93 -7.81
N ALA A 158 -17.54 -2.63 -6.76
CA ALA A 158 -18.30 -3.75 -6.19
C ALA A 158 -19.65 -3.32 -5.62
N ASN A 159 -19.69 -2.17 -4.93
CA ASN A 159 -20.93 -1.60 -4.41
C ASN A 159 -21.91 -1.20 -5.52
N ILE A 160 -21.40 -0.67 -6.65
CA ILE A 160 -22.22 -0.34 -7.83
C ILE A 160 -22.79 -1.62 -8.46
N LEU A 161 -21.94 -2.62 -8.71
CA LEU A 161 -22.34 -3.94 -9.23
C LEU A 161 -23.48 -4.55 -8.40
N ARG A 162 -23.33 -4.54 -7.07
CA ARG A 162 -24.37 -5.07 -6.16
C ARG A 162 -25.68 -4.31 -6.25
N LYS A 163 -25.65 -2.98 -6.37
CA LYS A 163 -26.86 -2.15 -6.52
C LYS A 163 -27.60 -2.46 -7.82
N ILE A 164 -26.88 -2.67 -8.93
CA ILE A 164 -27.47 -3.01 -10.23
C ILE A 164 -28.15 -4.38 -10.16
N PHE A 165 -27.44 -5.41 -9.71
CA PHE A 165 -27.98 -6.77 -9.64
C PHE A 165 -29.14 -6.93 -8.67
N ASN A 166 -29.11 -6.25 -7.51
CA ASN A 166 -30.22 -6.32 -6.56
C ASN A 166 -31.48 -5.61 -7.09
N LYS A 167 -31.32 -4.57 -7.92
CA LYS A 167 -32.45 -3.87 -8.55
C LYS A 167 -33.16 -4.75 -9.57
N GLU A 168 -32.41 -5.51 -10.38
CA GLU A 168 -32.97 -6.46 -11.33
C GLU A 168 -33.71 -7.62 -10.67
N GLN A 169 -33.22 -8.12 -9.52
CA GLN A 169 -33.95 -9.17 -8.79
C GLN A 169 -35.30 -8.70 -8.27
N ASN A 170 -35.41 -7.48 -7.75
CA ASN A 170 -36.70 -6.96 -7.28
C ASN A 170 -37.68 -6.74 -8.44
N GLN A 171 -37.22 -6.25 -9.60
CA GLN A 171 -38.07 -6.08 -10.78
C GLN A 171 -38.57 -7.39 -11.38
N ASN A 172 -37.81 -8.48 -11.26
CA ASN A 172 -38.23 -9.81 -11.71
C ASN A 172 -39.15 -10.53 -10.70
N ILE A 173 -39.31 -10.04 -9.47
CA ILE A 173 -40.25 -10.58 -8.48
C ILE A 173 -41.61 -9.87 -8.60
N ASP A 174 -41.63 -8.63 -9.08
CA ASP A 174 -42.83 -7.80 -9.24
C ASP A 174 -43.48 -7.93 -10.65
N ALA A 175 -42.98 -8.83 -11.51
CA ALA A 175 -43.46 -9.10 -12.88
C ALA A 175 -44.06 -10.50 -13.00
#